data_AF-A0A661FNK9-F1
#
_entry.id   AF-A0A661FNK9-F1
#
_cell.length_a   1.000
_cell.length_b   1.000
_cell.length_c   1.000
_cell.angle_alpha   90.00
_cell.angle_beta   90.00
_cell.angle_gamma   90.00
#
_symmetry.space_group_name_H-M   'P 1'
#
loop_
_entity.id
_entity.type
_entity.pdbx_description
1 polymer ?
#
loop_
_entity_poly.entity_id
_entity_poly.type
_entity_poly.pdbx_seq_one_letter_code
_entity_poly.pdbx_strand_id
1 'polypeptide(L)'
;AILNEQSIPELRTTIIAGGANNQLDTKTDGQRLSDAGILFAPDYVINAGGIINVASEYYDDMDEDEVMQNVVAIGPRLAGIFAAARDSGKPTNVVADEQARKIIADAKA
;
A
#
# COMPACT_ATOMS: atom_id res chain seq x y z
N ALA A 1 -8.39 13.89 3.78
CA ALA A 1 -7.03 13.38 3.51
C ALA A 1 -6.17 14.46 2.86
N ILE A 2 -4.89 14.19 2.50
CA ILE A 2 -3.98 15.21 1.93
C ILE A 2 -3.80 15.13 0.40
N LEU A 3 -4.10 13.99 -0.22
CA LEU A 3 -4.04 13.79 -1.67
C LEU A 3 -5.45 13.85 -2.24
N ASN A 4 -5.74 14.90 -3.00
CA ASN A 4 -7.06 15.18 -3.56
C ASN A 4 -6.95 15.92 -4.90
N GLU A 5 -8.09 16.24 -5.49
CA GLU A 5 -8.18 16.95 -6.78
C GLU A 5 -7.47 18.31 -6.83
N GLN A 6 -7.28 18.97 -5.68
CA GLN A 6 -6.62 20.27 -5.58
C GLN A 6 -5.11 20.11 -5.36
N SER A 7 -4.69 19.19 -4.48
CA SER A 7 -3.29 19.04 -4.11
C SER A 7 -2.47 18.23 -5.12
N ILE A 8 -3.06 17.24 -5.80
CA ILE A 8 -2.35 16.37 -6.74
C ILE A 8 -1.72 17.16 -7.91
N PRO A 9 -2.40 18.11 -8.58
CA PRO A 9 -1.81 18.91 -9.65
C PRO A 9 -0.63 19.79 -9.22
N GLU A 10 -0.50 20.09 -7.92
CA GLU A 10 0.57 20.93 -7.38
C GLU A 10 1.86 20.14 -7.08
N LEU A 11 1.78 18.80 -7.07
CA LEU A 11 2.89 17.93 -6.71
C LEU A 11 4.00 17.97 -7.76
N ARG A 12 5.23 18.19 -7.29
CA ARG A 12 6.46 18.12 -8.10
C ARG A 12 7.28 16.88 -7.75
N THR A 13 6.63 15.72 -7.71
CA THR A 13 7.25 14.43 -7.41
C THR A 13 6.77 13.38 -8.40
N THR A 14 7.56 12.32 -8.55
CA THR A 14 7.18 11.12 -9.31
C THR A 14 6.78 9.95 -8.41
N ILE A 15 7.02 10.05 -7.10
CA ILE A 15 6.75 8.99 -6.12
C ILE A 15 6.15 9.58 -4.85
N ILE A 16 5.14 8.90 -4.31
CA ILE A 16 4.58 9.12 -2.97
C ILE A 16 4.68 7.81 -2.19
N ALA A 17 5.44 7.82 -1.09
CA ALA A 17 5.73 6.66 -0.27
C ALA A 17 5.88 7.05 1.21
N GLY A 18 4.81 7.59 1.80
CA GLY A 18 4.78 8.04 3.20
C GLY A 18 4.03 7.07 4.12
N GLY A 19 4.31 7.14 5.43
CA GLY A 19 3.67 6.29 6.45
C GLY A 19 2.35 6.80 7.03
N ALA A 20 1.85 7.95 6.58
CA ALA A 20 0.61 8.53 7.09
C ALA A 20 -0.62 7.67 6.72
N ASN A 21 -1.66 7.69 7.56
CA ASN A 21 -2.91 6.97 7.30
C ASN A 21 -3.89 7.81 6.48
N ASN A 22 -4.70 7.15 5.66
CA ASN A 22 -5.78 7.75 4.85
C ASN A 22 -5.26 8.91 3.99
N GLN A 23 -4.24 8.64 3.15
CA GLN A 23 -3.57 9.68 2.35
C GLN A 23 -4.43 10.16 1.18
N LEU A 24 -5.18 9.26 0.54
CA LEU A 24 -6.15 9.58 -0.52
C LEU A 24 -7.46 10.08 0.11
N ASP A 25 -8.02 11.17 -0.43
CA ASP A 25 -9.30 11.70 0.06
C ASP A 25 -10.48 10.85 -0.38
N THR A 26 -10.40 10.37 -1.60
CA THR A 26 -11.33 9.43 -2.20
C THR A 26 -10.57 8.35 -2.97
N LYS A 27 -11.23 7.23 -3.26
CA LYS A 27 -10.64 6.18 -4.11
C LYS A 27 -10.28 6.67 -5.50
N THR A 28 -10.99 7.69 -6.01
CA THR A 28 -10.74 8.27 -7.34
C THR A 28 -9.42 9.04 -7.40
N ASP A 29 -8.89 9.49 -6.26
CA ASP A 29 -7.60 10.18 -6.22
C ASP A 29 -6.42 9.26 -6.57
N GLY A 30 -6.57 7.94 -6.38
CA GLY A 30 -5.60 6.98 -6.89
C GLY A 30 -5.51 6.99 -8.42
N GLN A 31 -6.64 7.19 -9.11
CA GLN A 31 -6.65 7.37 -10.57
C GLN A 31 -5.99 8.70 -10.95
N ARG A 32 -6.30 9.79 -10.24
CA ARG A 32 -5.66 11.10 -10.48
C ARG A 32 -4.14 11.03 -10.36
N LEU A 33 -3.61 10.32 -9.36
CA LEU A 33 -2.17 10.10 -9.20
C LEU A 33 -1.59 9.30 -10.39
N SER A 34 -2.28 8.23 -10.79
CA SER A 34 -1.88 7.42 -11.94
C SER A 34 -1.85 8.24 -13.24
N ASP A 35 -2.88 9.05 -13.49
CA ASP A 35 -3.00 9.91 -14.67
C ASP A 35 -1.92 11.00 -14.68
N ALA A 36 -1.52 11.49 -13.50
CA ALA A 36 -0.41 12.43 -13.31
C ALA A 36 0.98 11.76 -13.44
N GLY A 37 1.06 10.44 -13.66
CA GLY A 37 2.32 9.70 -13.73
C GLY A 37 3.05 9.58 -12.40
N ILE A 38 2.33 9.70 -11.27
CA ILE A 38 2.88 9.62 -9.92
C ILE A 38 2.70 8.20 -9.39
N LEU A 39 3.82 7.53 -9.09
CA LEU A 39 3.80 6.22 -8.45
C LEU A 39 3.42 6.37 -6.97
N PHE A 40 2.27 5.81 -6.60
CA PHE A 40 1.78 5.82 -5.22
C PHE A 40 1.99 4.46 -4.56
N ALA A 41 2.68 4.42 -3.42
CA ALA A 41 2.70 3.27 -2.53
C ALA A 41 1.47 3.33 -1.59
N PRO A 42 0.50 2.40 -1.69
CA PRO A 42 -0.70 2.43 -0.87
C PRO A 42 -0.37 2.46 0.62
N ASP A 43 -0.99 3.40 1.34
CA ASP A 43 -0.68 3.75 2.72
C ASP A 43 -0.71 2.55 3.67
N TYR A 44 -1.81 1.79 3.68
CA TYR A 44 -1.98 0.63 4.54
C TYR A 44 -1.01 -0.53 4.24
N VAL A 45 -0.36 -0.52 3.07
CA VAL A 45 0.67 -1.51 2.72
C VAL A 45 2.03 -1.03 3.19
N ILE A 46 2.42 0.20 2.84
CA ILE A 46 3.75 0.73 3.18
C ILE A 46 3.94 0.95 4.68
N ASN A 47 2.88 1.31 5.41
CA ASN A 47 2.93 1.56 6.84
C ASN A 47 2.61 0.34 7.71
N ALA A 48 2.48 -0.86 7.12
CA ALA A 48 2.04 -2.07 7.80
C ALA A 48 2.98 -2.57 8.92
N GLY A 49 4.21 -2.04 9.01
CA GLY A 49 5.21 -2.50 9.99
C GLY A 49 4.73 -2.46 11.44
N GLY A 50 3.97 -1.43 11.82
CA GLY A 50 3.41 -1.34 13.17
C GLY A 50 2.43 -2.45 13.50
N ILE A 51 1.56 -2.81 12.55
CA ILE A 51 0.58 -3.91 12.74
C ILE A 51 1.26 -5.27 12.72
N ILE A 52 2.31 -5.45 11.92
CA ILE A 52 3.13 -6.67 11.94
C ILE A 52 3.71 -6.89 13.34
N ASN A 53 4.33 -5.86 13.92
CA ASN A 53 4.89 -5.94 15.27
C ASN A 53 3.83 -6.23 16.33
N VAL A 54 2.72 -5.47 16.33
CA VAL A 54 1.61 -5.67 17.29
C VAL A 54 0.98 -7.06 17.16
N ALA A 55 0.87 -7.61 15.95
CA ALA A 55 0.37 -8.95 15.74
C ALA A 55 1.29 -10.01 16.38
N SER A 56 2.60 -9.89 16.18
CA SER A 56 3.58 -10.78 16.84
C SER A 56 3.51 -10.68 18.37
N GLU A 57 3.43 -9.48 18.93
CA GLU A 57 3.25 -9.30 20.38
C GLU A 57 1.95 -9.93 20.90
N TYR A 58 0.88 -9.88 20.10
CA TYR A 58 -0.41 -10.43 20.48
C TYR A 58 -0.45 -11.96 20.47
N TYR A 59 0.21 -12.59 19.50
CA TYR A 59 0.24 -14.06 19.35
C TYR A 59 1.41 -14.72 20.10
N ASP A 60 2.42 -13.95 20.50
CA ASP A 60 3.64 -14.42 21.19
C ASP A 60 4.33 -15.57 20.43
N ASP A 61 4.33 -15.46 19.10
CA ASP A 61 4.66 -16.56 18.18
C ASP A 61 5.87 -16.28 17.27
N MET A 62 6.46 -15.08 17.34
CA MET A 62 7.61 -14.69 16.53
C MET A 62 8.66 -13.97 17.38
N ASP A 63 9.94 -14.15 17.03
CA ASP A 63 11.03 -13.34 17.58
C ASP A 63 11.26 -12.03 16.81
N GLU A 64 12.16 -11.18 17.32
CA GLU A 64 12.47 -9.88 16.71
C GLU A 64 13.00 -10.01 15.28
N ASP A 65 13.81 -11.03 14.99
CA ASP A 65 14.37 -11.25 13.66
C ASP A 65 13.27 -11.65 12.66
N GLU A 66 12.34 -12.51 13.07
CA GLU A 66 11.18 -12.92 12.28
C GLU A 66 10.22 -11.74 12.02
N VAL A 67 9.96 -10.90 13.03
CA VAL A 67 9.19 -9.66 12.86
C VAL A 67 9.86 -8.75 11.84
N MET A 68 11.18 -8.54 11.97
CA MET A 68 11.94 -7.70 11.05
C MET A 68 11.95 -8.26 9.62
N GLN A 69 12.01 -9.59 9.45
CA GLN A 69 11.86 -10.23 8.14
C GLN A 69 10.49 -9.92 7.52
N ASN A 70 9.42 -9.98 8.31
CA ASN A 70 8.08 -9.64 7.84
C ASN A 70 7.93 -8.17 7.45
N VAL A 71 8.55 -7.26 8.20
CA VAL A 71 8.60 -5.82 7.88
C VAL A 71 9.38 -5.58 6.59
N VAL A 72 10.55 -6.19 6.42
CA VAL A 72 11.36 -6.08 5.18
C VAL A 72 10.59 -6.60 3.97
N ALA A 73 9.75 -7.62 4.15
CA ALA A 73 8.89 -8.16 3.10
C ALA A 73 7.79 -7.18 2.60
N ILE A 74 7.57 -6.03 3.26
CA ILE A 74 6.71 -4.96 2.71
C ILE A 74 7.22 -4.45 1.36
N GLY A 75 8.54 -4.32 1.20
CA GLY A 75 9.15 -3.84 -0.06
C GLY A 75 8.80 -4.72 -1.26
N PRO A 76 9.09 -6.05 -1.22
CA PRO A 76 8.68 -6.99 -2.26
C PRO A 76 7.16 -7.02 -2.53
N ARG A 77 6.32 -6.88 -1.50
CA ARG A 77 4.85 -6.81 -1.67
C ARG A 77 4.45 -5.57 -2.48
N LEU A 78 4.99 -4.40 -2.15
CA LEU A 78 4.80 -3.17 -2.92
C LEU A 78 5.28 -3.33 -4.37
N ALA A 79 6.46 -3.94 -4.58
CA ALA A 79 6.97 -4.20 -5.92
C ALA A 79 6.01 -5.07 -6.76
N GLY A 80 5.40 -6.09 -6.14
CA GLY A 80 4.37 -6.91 -6.77
C GLY A 80 3.11 -6.11 -7.15
N ILE A 81 2.65 -5.21 -6.27
CA ILE A 81 1.53 -4.30 -6.55
C ILE A 81 1.87 -3.37 -7.72
N PHE A 82 3.09 -2.80 -7.76
CA PHE A 82 3.51 -1.90 -8.83
C PHE A 82 3.56 -2.61 -10.19
N ALA A 83 4.09 -3.82 -10.23
CA ALA A 83 4.12 -4.63 -11.45
C ALA A 83 2.69 -4.95 -11.94
N ALA A 84 1.82 -5.41 -11.05
CA ALA A 84 0.43 -5.73 -11.40
C ALA A 84 -0.38 -4.49 -11.81
N ALA A 85 -0.14 -3.33 -11.19
CA ALA A 85 -0.74 -2.05 -11.59
C ALA A 85 -0.31 -1.63 -13.00
N ARG A 86 0.99 -1.72 -13.29
CA ARG A 86 1.52 -1.44 -14.63
C ARG A 86 0.91 -2.36 -15.68
N ASP A 87 0.84 -3.66 -15.39
CA ASP A 87 0.39 -4.66 -16.37
C ASP A 87 -1.14 -4.61 -16.61
N SER A 88 -1.92 -4.20 -15.60
CA SER A 88 -3.38 -4.06 -15.70
C SER A 88 -3.87 -2.68 -16.11
N GLY A 89 -3.00 -1.65 -16.06
CA GLY A 89 -3.37 -0.25 -16.26
C GLY A 89 -4.23 0.34 -15.13
N LYS A 90 -4.35 -0.36 -13.99
CA LYS A 90 -5.13 0.11 -12.83
C LYS A 90 -4.25 0.88 -11.84
N PRO A 91 -4.82 1.83 -11.08
CA PRO A 91 -4.13 2.47 -9.97
C PRO A 91 -3.66 1.48 -8.89
N THR A 92 -2.54 1.78 -8.24
CA THR A 92 -1.93 0.90 -7.22
C THR A 92 -2.85 0.64 -6.02
N ASN A 93 -3.67 1.60 -5.61
CA ASN A 93 -4.65 1.43 -4.53
C ASN A 93 -5.75 0.43 -4.89
N VAL A 94 -6.16 0.37 -6.17
CA VAL A 94 -7.15 -0.61 -6.65
C VAL A 94 -6.54 -2.01 -6.66
N VAL A 95 -5.32 -2.14 -7.18
CA VAL A 95 -4.61 -3.43 -7.22
C VAL A 95 -4.34 -3.97 -5.82
N ALA A 96 -3.93 -3.11 -4.88
CA ALA A 96 -3.74 -3.50 -3.49
C ALA A 96 -5.03 -4.04 -2.87
N ASP A 97 -6.16 -3.35 -3.08
CA ASP A 97 -7.47 -3.79 -2.60
C ASP A 97 -7.88 -5.14 -3.19
N GLU A 98 -7.65 -5.35 -4.49
CA GLU A 98 -7.95 -6.62 -5.16
C GLU A 98 -7.11 -7.78 -4.60
N GLN A 99 -5.81 -7.55 -4.37
CA GLN A 99 -4.92 -8.55 -3.78
C GLN A 99 -5.32 -8.87 -2.33
N ALA A 100 -5.61 -7.85 -1.51
CA ALA A 100 -6.05 -8.05 -0.13
C ALA A 100 -7.36 -8.85 -0.06
N ARG A 101 -8.33 -8.52 -0.92
CA ARG A 101 -9.60 -9.27 -1.02
C ARG A 101 -9.39 -10.72 -1.42
N LYS A 102 -8.46 -10.97 -2.36
CA LYS A 102 -8.11 -12.33 -2.76
C LYS A 102 -7.54 -13.14 -1.60
N ILE A 103 -6.59 -12.58 -0.83
CA ILE A 103 -6.01 -13.24 0.34
C ILE A 103 -7.11 -13.61 1.34
N ILE A 104 -8.04 -12.69 1.62
CA ILE A 104 -9.17 -12.94 2.54
C ILE A 104 -10.10 -14.04 2.01
N ALA A 105 -10.37 -14.05 0.71
CA ALA A 105 -11.22 -15.07 0.09
C ALA A 105 -10.58 -16.45 0.12
N ASP A 106 -9.28 -16.53 -0.21
CA ASP A 106 -8.52 -17.79 -0.23
C ASP A 106 -8.39 -18.37 1.19
N ALA A 107 -8.27 -17.54 2.23
CA ALA A 107 -8.22 -17.99 3.63
C ALA A 107 -9.57 -18.50 4.19
N LYS A 108 -10.68 -18.25 3.49
CA LYS A 108 -12.02 -18.73 3.87
C LYS A 108 -12.40 -20.04 3.17
N ALA A 109 -11.68 -20.43 2.13
CA ALA A 109 -11.89 -21.66 1.38
C ALA A 109 -11.27 -22.86 2.09
#